data_AF-A0A949WT97-F1
#
_entry.id   AF-A0A949WT97-F1
#
_cell.length_a   1.000
_cell.length_b   1.000
_cell.length_c   1.000
_cell.angle_alpha   90.00
_cell.angle_beta   90.00
_cell.angle_gamma   90.00
#
_symmetry.space_group_name_H-M   'P 1'
#
loop_
_entity.id
_entity.type
_entity.pdbx_description
1 polymer ?
#
loop_
_entity_poly.entity_id
_entity_poly.type
_entity_poly.pdbx_seq_one_letter_code
_entity_poly.pdbx_strand_id
1 'polypeptide(L)'
;MTVTLTKYPAPLLNKIGIYVCQAVIYIQQQQPELLLDKYRSISWRDNSNQQRLKTKLIEVIGNPGDWESLVNRVEGFIHTLLVSNSTNTPVLIKLQEKIRHLNPDTVEESNSSNEKQDKNSSALNQQEALATPDKQDIAQNQPDNNSTKSSQEEDLSQANEQNVPENNQDVNSANTQIDEQEANHQHSAIAALIIDAENTQITTETEQFLTNFSTSPIQIKIAFANWQNMGSKDSDFHHREYDLIHVPCGKDNADRKIIAFGSTIDKYFPKVKEVLLCASDNVMNSLCSCLQHKGLTVYQVSQHASNLTILDGKTNDTHNHIILPSIEKLLCQIKEIIEEQITDSSNQWIKLSKICKLFKEKYSFGINKVVSHHLPGNNVKNIFVNQPEFVLHQIPEHPELYVTLFKMPTVQDTDDNSSLGISEQ
;
A
#
# COMPACT_ATOMS: atom_id res chain seq x y z
N MET A 1 -27.48 28.87 -3.33
CA MET A 1 -26.57 28.40 -2.26
C MET A 1 -25.26 29.14 -2.40
N THR A 2 -24.74 29.75 -1.35
CA THR A 2 -23.43 30.42 -1.37
C THR A 2 -22.32 29.38 -1.21
N VAL A 3 -21.48 29.23 -2.24
CA VAL A 3 -20.27 28.38 -2.15
C VAL A 3 -19.23 29.13 -1.33
N THR A 4 -19.08 28.78 -0.05
CA THR A 4 -17.99 29.29 0.78
C THR A 4 -16.67 28.69 0.30
N LEU A 5 -15.78 29.54 -0.24
CA LEU A 5 -14.40 29.14 -0.50
C LEU A 5 -13.72 28.78 0.83
N THR A 6 -13.46 27.50 1.03
CA THR A 6 -12.66 27.00 2.15
C THR A 6 -11.18 27.13 1.79
N LYS A 7 -10.34 27.76 2.64
CA LYS A 7 -8.90 27.92 2.35
C LYS A 7 -8.23 26.59 2.02
N TYR A 8 -8.59 25.55 2.77
CA TYR A 8 -8.11 24.20 2.59
C TYR A 8 -9.12 23.35 1.80
N PRO A 9 -8.67 22.42 0.94
CA PRO A 9 -9.53 21.69 0.02
C PRO A 9 -10.31 20.58 0.74
N ALA A 10 -11.52 20.29 0.26
CA ALA A 10 -12.44 19.35 0.91
C ALA A 10 -11.85 17.96 1.24
N PRO A 11 -10.98 17.33 0.42
CA PRO A 11 -10.32 16.06 0.79
C PRO A 11 -9.46 16.17 2.06
N LEU A 12 -8.77 17.29 2.27
CA LEU A 12 -7.91 17.53 3.44
C LEU A 12 -8.77 17.67 4.71
N LEU A 13 -9.81 18.49 4.64
CA LEU A 13 -10.78 18.66 5.72
C LEU A 13 -11.53 17.35 6.03
N ASN A 14 -11.82 16.55 5.00
CA ASN A 14 -12.38 15.20 5.15
C ASN A 14 -11.43 14.25 5.89
N LYS A 15 -10.12 14.28 5.61
CA LYS A 15 -9.11 13.43 6.24
C LYS A 15 -8.87 13.79 7.71
N ILE A 16 -8.81 15.09 8.02
CA ILE A 16 -8.83 15.59 9.41
C ILE A 16 -10.07 15.08 10.15
N GLY A 17 -11.25 15.14 9.53
CA GLY A 17 -12.49 14.60 10.09
C GLY A 17 -12.49 13.08 10.32
N ILE A 18 -11.82 12.30 9.46
CA ILE A 18 -11.64 10.87 9.66
C ILE A 18 -10.75 10.60 10.90
N TYR A 19 -9.64 11.32 11.05
CA TYR A 19 -8.77 11.18 12.22
C TYR A 19 -9.48 11.57 13.53
N VAL A 20 -10.31 12.63 13.52
CA VAL A 20 -11.14 13.01 14.69
C VAL A 20 -12.16 11.92 15.02
N CYS A 21 -12.86 11.36 14.02
CA CYS A 21 -13.77 10.22 14.24
C CYS A 21 -13.03 9.01 14.82
N GLN A 22 -11.87 8.64 14.26
CA GLN A 22 -11.04 7.52 14.76
C GLN A 22 -10.61 7.74 16.22
N ALA A 23 -10.20 8.95 16.59
CA ALA A 23 -9.82 9.27 17.97
C ALA A 23 -11.01 9.18 18.94
N VAL A 24 -12.19 9.71 18.58
CA VAL A 24 -13.41 9.59 19.40
C VAL A 24 -13.85 8.12 19.56
N ILE A 25 -13.75 7.33 18.49
CA ILE A 25 -14.02 5.89 18.48
C ILE A 25 -13.02 5.12 19.38
N TYR A 26 -11.75 5.53 19.39
CA TYR A 26 -10.71 4.94 20.25
C TYR A 26 -10.95 5.31 21.73
N ILE A 27 -11.20 6.58 22.03
CA ILE A 27 -11.52 7.07 23.38
C ILE A 27 -12.74 6.33 23.93
N GLN A 28 -13.82 6.18 23.17
CA GLN A 28 -15.01 5.43 23.62
C GLN A 28 -14.69 3.97 24.00
N GLN A 29 -13.72 3.33 23.36
CA GLN A 29 -13.39 1.92 23.59
C GLN A 29 -12.38 1.70 24.73
N GLN A 30 -11.45 2.64 24.91
CA GLN A 30 -10.31 2.46 25.84
C GLN A 30 -10.44 3.32 27.10
N GLN A 31 -11.02 4.51 26.99
CA GLN A 31 -11.07 5.54 28.03
C GLN A 31 -12.39 6.35 27.94
N PRO A 32 -13.58 5.70 27.99
CA PRO A 32 -14.87 6.36 27.80
C PRO A 32 -15.16 7.48 28.82
N GLU A 33 -14.51 7.43 29.99
CA GLU A 33 -14.57 8.46 31.01
C GLU A 33 -14.05 9.84 30.54
N LEU A 34 -13.20 9.89 29.51
CA LEU A 34 -12.73 11.15 28.94
C LEU A 34 -13.80 11.87 28.12
N LEU A 35 -14.78 11.16 27.56
CA LEU A 35 -15.94 11.76 26.87
C LEU A 35 -16.92 12.35 27.90
N LEU A 36 -17.57 13.46 27.56
CA LEU A 36 -18.74 13.96 28.31
C LEU A 36 -19.88 12.95 28.23
N ASP A 37 -20.68 12.79 29.30
CA ASP A 37 -21.73 11.77 29.41
C ASP A 37 -22.67 11.68 28.20
N LYS A 38 -23.13 12.84 27.70
CA LYS A 38 -23.95 13.00 26.48
C LYS A 38 -23.36 12.40 25.20
N TYR A 39 -22.08 12.03 25.20
CA TYR A 39 -21.35 11.43 24.07
C TYR A 39 -20.86 10.01 24.36
N ARG A 40 -20.91 9.53 25.61
CA ARG A 40 -20.52 8.15 25.98
C ARG A 40 -21.47 7.11 25.37
N SER A 41 -22.77 7.42 25.32
CA SER A 41 -23.85 6.52 24.85
C SER A 41 -24.14 6.58 23.34
N ILE A 42 -23.40 7.38 22.57
CA ILE A 42 -23.55 7.47 21.11
C ILE A 42 -22.68 6.38 20.47
N SER A 43 -23.24 5.51 19.62
CA SER A 43 -22.41 4.58 18.84
C SER A 43 -21.60 5.36 17.80
N TRP A 44 -20.34 5.67 18.11
CA TRP A 44 -19.45 6.37 17.18
C TRP A 44 -18.94 5.45 16.06
N ARG A 45 -19.17 4.13 16.16
CA ARG A 45 -18.97 3.20 15.03
C ARG A 45 -20.04 3.36 13.94
N ASP A 46 -21.19 3.98 14.22
CA ASP A 46 -22.22 4.22 13.21
C ASP A 46 -21.79 5.30 12.20
N ASN A 47 -21.82 4.98 10.91
CA ASN A 47 -21.51 5.92 9.83
C ASN A 47 -22.36 7.22 9.92
N SER A 48 -23.64 7.11 10.30
CA SER A 48 -24.53 8.26 10.50
C SER A 48 -24.04 9.24 11.58
N ASN A 49 -23.45 8.75 12.67
CA ASN A 49 -22.89 9.57 13.74
C ASN A 49 -21.51 10.13 13.34
N GLN A 50 -20.71 9.36 12.60
CA GLN A 50 -19.44 9.84 12.04
C GLN A 50 -19.64 10.97 11.02
N GLN A 51 -20.58 10.85 10.08
CA GLN A 51 -20.87 11.95 9.14
C GLN A 51 -21.36 13.19 9.91
N ARG A 52 -22.24 13.04 10.92
CA ARG A 52 -22.70 14.16 11.75
C ARG A 52 -21.56 14.85 12.50
N LEU A 53 -20.59 14.10 13.04
CA LEU A 53 -19.41 14.65 13.70
C LEU A 53 -18.52 15.39 12.71
N LYS A 54 -18.27 14.75 11.56
CA LYS A 54 -17.42 15.24 10.47
C LYS A 54 -17.96 16.52 9.83
N THR A 55 -19.27 16.60 9.55
CA THR A 55 -19.91 17.83 9.07
C THR A 55 -19.73 18.97 10.07
N LYS A 56 -20.01 18.74 11.36
CA LYS A 56 -19.83 19.78 12.40
C LYS A 56 -18.39 20.23 12.58
N LEU A 57 -17.42 19.32 12.46
CA LEU A 57 -16.01 19.69 12.45
C LEU A 57 -15.70 20.59 11.24
N ILE A 58 -16.11 20.18 10.04
CA ILE A 58 -15.88 20.92 8.79
C ILE A 58 -16.55 22.31 8.82
N GLU A 59 -17.71 22.46 9.46
CA GLU A 59 -18.33 23.77 9.73
C GLU A 59 -17.43 24.69 10.58
N VAL A 60 -16.77 24.15 11.62
CA VAL A 60 -15.86 24.90 12.50
C VAL A 60 -14.51 25.21 11.83
N ILE A 61 -13.95 24.26 11.07
CA ILE A 61 -12.62 24.37 10.44
C ILE A 61 -12.67 24.84 8.97
N GLY A 62 -13.85 25.15 8.42
CA GLY A 62 -14.01 25.50 7.00
C GLY A 62 -13.31 26.79 6.56
N ASN A 63 -13.07 27.73 7.48
CA ASN A 63 -12.35 28.98 7.20
C ASN A 63 -11.34 29.35 8.31
N PRO A 64 -10.17 28.70 8.38
CA PRO A 64 -9.04 29.10 9.23
C PRO A 64 -8.14 30.12 8.49
N GLY A 65 -7.41 30.95 9.23
CA GLY A 65 -6.44 31.89 8.66
C GLY A 65 -5.16 31.17 8.20
N ASP A 66 -4.41 30.63 9.15
CA ASP A 66 -3.21 29.82 8.96
C ASP A 66 -3.43 28.35 9.38
N TRP A 67 -2.38 27.53 9.27
CA TRP A 67 -2.47 26.12 9.64
C TRP A 67 -2.66 25.91 11.14
N GLU A 68 -1.98 26.66 11.99
CA GLU A 68 -2.10 26.48 13.43
C GLU A 68 -3.48 26.96 13.93
N SER A 69 -4.11 27.93 13.27
CA SER A 69 -5.53 28.27 13.44
C SER A 69 -6.48 27.13 13.06
N LEU A 70 -6.11 26.25 12.12
CA LEU A 70 -6.85 25.02 11.86
C LEU A 70 -6.64 24.02 13.01
N VAL A 71 -5.39 23.77 13.42
CA VAL A 71 -5.05 22.82 14.50
C VAL A 71 -5.76 23.20 15.79
N ASN A 72 -5.63 24.45 16.24
CA ASN A 72 -6.28 24.99 17.45
C ASN A 72 -7.82 24.89 17.39
N ARG A 73 -8.43 25.00 16.20
CA ARG A 73 -9.88 24.81 16.04
C ARG A 73 -10.31 23.35 16.07
N VAL A 74 -9.49 22.43 15.55
CA VAL A 74 -9.75 20.99 15.70
C VAL A 74 -9.63 20.59 17.18
N GLU A 75 -8.58 21.04 17.86
CA GLU A 75 -8.36 20.83 19.30
C GLU A 75 -9.52 21.42 20.14
N GLY A 76 -9.87 22.69 19.91
CA GLY A 76 -11.01 23.34 20.56
C GLY A 76 -12.34 22.61 20.32
N PHE A 77 -12.58 22.10 19.10
CA PHE A 77 -13.75 21.27 18.80
C PHE A 77 -13.74 19.96 19.59
N ILE A 78 -12.60 19.26 19.66
CA ILE A 78 -12.46 18.01 20.42
C ILE A 78 -12.68 18.26 21.92
N HIS A 79 -12.20 19.37 22.47
CA HIS A 79 -12.49 19.72 23.87
C HIS A 79 -13.98 19.94 24.14
N THR A 80 -14.83 20.27 23.15
CA THR A 80 -16.29 20.29 23.36
C THR A 80 -16.92 18.91 23.56
N LEU A 81 -16.18 17.84 23.23
CA LEU A 81 -16.58 16.44 23.37
C LEU A 81 -16.10 15.79 24.67
N LEU A 82 -15.10 16.38 25.32
CA LEU A 82 -14.34 15.76 26.42
C LEU A 82 -14.50 16.48 27.76
N VAL A 83 -14.17 15.79 28.84
CA VAL A 83 -14.06 16.33 30.20
C VAL A 83 -12.81 17.20 30.30
N SER A 84 -12.89 18.36 30.99
CA SER A 84 -11.86 19.42 31.00
C SER A 84 -10.44 19.01 31.40
N ASN A 85 -10.26 17.82 31.99
CA ASN A 85 -8.97 17.31 32.46
C ASN A 85 -8.30 16.35 31.45
N SER A 86 -8.92 16.06 30.30
CA SER A 86 -8.46 15.04 29.35
C SER A 86 -7.39 15.52 28.34
N THR A 87 -6.91 16.76 28.47
CA THR A 87 -6.30 17.51 27.35
C THR A 87 -4.98 16.91 26.87
N ASN A 88 -4.19 16.35 27.79
CA ASN A 88 -2.85 15.82 27.50
C ASN A 88 -2.82 14.28 27.50
N THR A 89 -3.67 13.66 26.67
CA THR A 89 -3.78 12.20 26.56
C THR A 89 -3.10 11.68 25.28
N PRO A 90 -2.46 10.49 25.28
CA PRO A 90 -1.66 10.01 24.14
C PRO A 90 -2.42 9.92 22.81
N VAL A 91 -3.72 9.64 22.85
CA VAL A 91 -4.60 9.65 21.67
C VAL A 91 -4.77 11.05 21.08
N LEU A 92 -4.82 12.11 21.90
CA LEU A 92 -4.90 13.49 21.44
C LEU A 92 -3.57 14.00 20.92
N ILE A 93 -2.45 13.69 21.58
CA ILE A 93 -1.09 13.99 21.11
C ILE A 93 -0.88 13.39 19.71
N LYS A 94 -1.14 12.08 19.56
CA LYS A 94 -1.01 11.36 18.28
C LYS A 94 -1.99 11.86 17.20
N LEU A 95 -3.15 12.39 17.60
CA LEU A 95 -4.08 13.05 16.68
C LEU A 95 -3.54 14.43 16.22
N GLN A 96 -2.99 15.23 17.13
CA GLN A 96 -2.37 16.51 16.78
C GLN A 96 -1.15 16.32 15.87
N GLU A 97 -0.30 15.33 16.13
CA GLU A 97 0.80 14.93 15.23
C GLU A 97 0.28 14.55 13.84
N LYS A 98 -0.69 13.62 13.78
CA LYS A 98 -1.36 13.21 12.53
C LYS A 98 -1.95 14.39 11.76
N ILE A 99 -2.47 15.42 12.44
CA ILE A 99 -2.97 16.63 11.79
C ILE A 99 -1.81 17.53 11.37
N ARG A 100 -0.83 17.84 12.23
CA ARG A 100 0.33 18.70 11.90
C ARG A 100 1.14 18.15 10.71
N HIS A 101 1.21 16.83 10.52
CA HIS A 101 1.81 16.21 9.33
C HIS A 101 1.00 16.37 8.02
N LEU A 102 -0.23 16.87 8.07
CA LEU A 102 -1.05 17.22 6.90
C LEU A 102 -0.89 18.68 6.46
N ASN A 103 0.01 19.46 7.08
CA ASN A 103 0.24 20.86 6.71
C ASN A 103 0.82 20.98 5.29
N PRO A 104 0.14 21.64 4.33
CA PRO A 104 0.70 21.87 3.00
C PRO A 104 1.78 22.97 2.99
N ASP A 105 1.78 23.86 4.00
CA ASP A 105 2.54 25.11 4.00
C ASP A 105 3.99 24.93 4.54
N THR A 106 4.39 23.73 4.99
CA THR A 106 5.75 23.41 5.51
C THR A 106 6.77 23.06 4.42
N VAL A 107 6.92 23.95 3.44
CA VAL A 107 7.94 23.88 2.38
C VAL A 107 8.54 25.28 2.20
N GLU A 108 9.85 25.36 1.93
CA GLU A 108 10.65 26.60 1.77
C GLU A 108 10.96 27.39 3.06
N GLU A 109 12.09 27.10 3.73
CA GLU A 109 12.99 28.15 4.28
C GLU A 109 14.43 27.71 4.67
N SER A 110 15.07 26.78 3.96
CA SER A 110 16.55 26.64 4.00
C SER A 110 17.10 25.76 2.86
N ASN A 111 17.95 26.32 1.99
CA ASN A 111 19.19 25.72 1.43
C ASN A 111 19.70 26.51 0.21
N SER A 112 20.41 27.60 0.47
CA SER A 112 21.09 28.41 -0.55
C SER A 112 22.53 28.71 -0.16
N SER A 113 23.40 27.68 -0.15
CA SER A 113 24.87 27.85 -0.29
C SER A 113 25.61 26.52 -0.50
N ASN A 114 26.64 26.58 -1.36
CA ASN A 114 27.86 25.75 -1.36
C ASN A 114 27.75 24.22 -1.58
N GLU A 115 27.65 23.83 -2.85
CA GLU A 115 28.64 22.84 -3.34
C GLU A 115 30.02 23.51 -3.42
N LYS A 116 31.06 22.87 -2.85
CA LYS A 116 32.27 22.45 -3.60
C LYS A 116 33.36 21.84 -2.72
N GLN A 117 34.06 20.89 -3.33
CA GLN A 117 35.39 20.37 -2.99
C GLN A 117 35.52 19.54 -1.69
N ASP A 118 36.44 18.58 -1.59
CA ASP A 118 37.61 18.35 -2.46
C ASP A 118 37.78 16.92 -3.02
N LYS A 119 38.78 16.75 -3.90
CA LYS A 119 39.25 15.46 -4.43
C LYS A 119 40.65 15.11 -3.91
N ASN A 120 41.05 13.85 -4.13
CA ASN A 120 42.37 13.25 -3.84
C ASN A 120 42.58 12.94 -2.35
N SER A 121 43.23 11.85 -1.91
CA SER A 121 43.98 10.79 -2.60
C SER A 121 43.53 9.41 -2.05
N SER A 122 44.03 8.22 -2.41
CA SER A 122 45.27 7.80 -3.11
C SER A 122 45.10 6.39 -3.72
N ALA A 123 45.94 6.01 -4.68
CA ALA A 123 45.93 4.66 -5.29
C ALA A 123 47.23 3.88 -5.02
N LEU A 124 47.10 2.61 -4.62
CA LEU A 124 48.02 1.46 -4.77
C LEU A 124 47.24 0.22 -4.25
N ASN A 125 47.48 -1.04 -4.67
CA ASN A 125 48.49 -1.58 -5.57
C ASN A 125 47.94 -2.75 -6.43
N GLN A 126 48.79 -3.37 -7.25
CA GLN A 126 48.50 -4.44 -8.22
C GLN A 126 48.33 -5.84 -7.52
N GLN A 127 48.10 -7.01 -8.15
CA GLN A 127 48.67 -7.51 -9.40
C GLN A 127 48.02 -8.83 -9.93
N GLU A 128 48.07 -9.00 -11.26
CA GLU A 128 48.05 -10.22 -12.12
C GLU A 128 47.35 -11.55 -11.73
N ALA A 129 46.58 -12.08 -12.71
CA ALA A 129 46.89 -13.37 -13.35
C ALA A 129 46.33 -13.40 -14.80
N LEU A 130 47.08 -13.98 -15.75
CA LEU A 130 46.78 -13.98 -17.19
C LEU A 130 46.69 -15.41 -17.75
N ALA A 131 45.70 -15.71 -18.60
CA ALA A 131 45.73 -16.87 -19.52
C ALA A 131 44.65 -16.82 -20.63
N THR A 132 45.04 -16.39 -21.83
CA THR A 132 44.52 -16.95 -23.10
C THR A 132 45.64 -17.78 -23.74
N PRO A 133 45.35 -18.59 -24.77
CA PRO A 133 45.71 -18.09 -26.11
C PRO A 133 44.80 -18.58 -27.28
N ASP A 134 44.85 -17.84 -28.39
CA ASP A 134 44.91 -18.32 -29.80
C ASP A 134 43.81 -19.26 -30.41
N LYS A 135 43.38 -19.12 -31.68
CA LYS A 135 43.66 -18.14 -32.75
C LYS A 135 42.71 -18.31 -33.97
N GLN A 136 42.74 -17.32 -34.89
CA GLN A 136 42.60 -17.44 -36.37
C GLN A 136 41.21 -17.75 -37.00
N ASP A 137 40.83 -17.21 -38.19
CA ASP A 137 41.31 -16.04 -38.97
C ASP A 137 40.36 -15.68 -40.16
N ILE A 138 40.69 -14.61 -40.92
CA ILE A 138 40.38 -14.35 -42.35
C ILE A 138 38.98 -13.82 -42.76
N ALA A 139 38.89 -12.46 -42.78
CA ALA A 139 38.80 -11.59 -43.97
C ALA A 139 37.48 -11.24 -44.74
N GLN A 140 37.40 -9.92 -45.08
CA GLN A 140 36.93 -9.27 -46.33
C GLN A 140 35.44 -9.43 -46.78
N ASN A 141 34.66 -8.35 -46.96
CA ASN A 141 34.91 -7.27 -47.94
C ASN A 141 34.16 -5.94 -47.67
N GLN A 142 34.70 -4.87 -48.27
CA GLN A 142 34.04 -3.61 -48.69
C GLN A 142 34.11 -3.53 -50.25
N PRO A 143 33.60 -2.52 -50.99
CA PRO A 143 33.14 -1.15 -50.64
C PRO A 143 31.63 -0.95 -51.03
N ASP A 144 30.97 0.21 -51.21
CA ASP A 144 31.39 1.50 -51.79
C ASP A 144 30.54 2.75 -51.42
N ASN A 145 31.25 3.80 -50.97
CA ASN A 145 31.22 5.22 -51.38
C ASN A 145 30.02 6.22 -51.24
N ASN A 146 30.44 7.48 -51.03
CA ASN A 146 29.84 8.79 -51.36
C ASN A 146 28.66 9.39 -50.53
N SER A 147 28.60 10.72 -50.26
CA SER A 147 29.63 11.80 -50.28
C SER A 147 29.13 13.15 -49.68
N THR A 148 30.02 14.16 -49.58
CA THR A 148 29.77 15.62 -49.33
C THR A 148 29.50 16.01 -47.86
N LYS A 149 30.44 16.66 -47.12
CA LYS A 149 30.82 18.11 -47.05
C LYS A 149 29.69 19.05 -46.55
N SER A 150 29.94 20.08 -45.72
CA SER A 150 31.12 20.97 -45.62
C SER A 150 31.33 21.67 -44.25
N SER A 151 32.60 21.96 -43.90
CA SER A 151 33.16 23.19 -43.24
C SER A 151 32.62 23.73 -41.89
N GLN A 152 33.41 23.93 -40.81
CA GLN A 152 34.51 24.92 -40.55
C GLN A 152 33.99 26.37 -40.27
N GLU A 153 34.53 27.21 -39.36
CA GLU A 153 35.75 27.15 -38.49
C GLU A 153 35.75 28.21 -37.34
N GLU A 154 36.72 28.13 -36.41
CA GLU A 154 37.36 29.21 -35.57
C GLU A 154 36.55 30.05 -34.52
N ASP A 155 37.14 30.70 -33.47
CA ASP A 155 38.26 30.37 -32.55
C ASP A 155 38.34 31.36 -31.31
N LEU A 156 39.25 31.10 -30.34
CA LEU A 156 39.97 32.02 -29.40
C LEU A 156 39.28 32.80 -28.23
N SER A 157 39.43 32.24 -27.01
CA SER A 157 40.25 32.76 -25.86
C SER A 157 40.01 34.08 -25.06
N GLN A 158 39.85 33.92 -23.73
CA GLN A 158 40.63 34.53 -22.58
C GLN A 158 40.60 36.08 -22.32
N ALA A 159 40.87 36.68 -21.13
CA ALA A 159 41.20 36.23 -19.75
C ALA A 159 41.00 37.36 -18.66
N ASN A 160 41.00 36.98 -17.35
CA ASN A 160 41.52 37.70 -16.15
C ASN A 160 40.91 39.06 -15.67
N GLU A 161 41.06 39.59 -14.42
CA GLU A 161 41.86 39.26 -13.20
C GLU A 161 41.36 39.94 -11.86
N GLN A 162 41.67 39.36 -10.67
CA GLN A 162 41.93 39.97 -9.31
C GLN A 162 40.87 40.83 -8.54
N ASN A 163 40.87 41.09 -7.20
CA ASN A 163 41.54 40.62 -5.93
C ASN A 163 40.67 41.10 -4.69
N VAL A 164 40.33 40.36 -3.60
CA VAL A 164 41.08 39.80 -2.42
C VAL A 164 41.77 40.89 -1.52
N PRO A 165 41.83 40.86 -0.14
CA PRO A 165 41.07 40.20 0.98
C PRO A 165 40.74 41.09 2.24
N GLU A 166 40.17 40.52 3.33
CA GLU A 166 40.59 40.57 4.79
C GLU A 166 39.62 39.68 5.63
N ASN A 167 40.00 38.74 6.53
CA ASN A 167 40.59 38.81 7.90
C ASN A 167 39.75 39.63 8.93
N ASN A 168 39.59 39.29 10.24
CA ASN A 168 39.84 38.10 11.10
C ASN A 168 39.13 38.35 12.49
N GLN A 169 39.06 37.54 13.57
CA GLN A 169 39.47 36.17 13.99
C GLN A 169 38.59 35.74 15.23
N ASP A 170 38.91 34.60 15.87
CA ASP A 170 38.58 34.15 17.26
C ASP A 170 37.14 33.66 17.60
N VAL A 171 36.85 32.73 18.54
CA VAL A 171 37.49 31.56 19.20
C VAL A 171 36.84 31.41 20.60
N ASN A 172 36.17 30.27 20.87
CA ASN A 172 36.28 29.49 22.12
C ASN A 172 35.44 28.20 22.02
N SER A 173 35.76 27.22 22.88
CA SER A 173 35.28 25.83 22.80
C SER A 173 34.81 25.27 24.15
N ALA A 174 34.32 24.02 24.12
CA ALA A 174 33.87 23.18 25.25
C ALA A 174 32.46 23.54 25.79
N ASN A 175 31.56 22.64 26.19
CA ASN A 175 31.32 21.18 26.17
C ASN A 175 30.16 20.98 27.20
N THR A 176 29.31 19.94 27.24
CA THR A 176 29.18 18.68 26.49
C THR A 176 27.82 18.02 26.83
N GLN A 177 27.30 17.17 25.91
CA GLN A 177 26.24 16.15 26.10
C GLN A 177 24.86 16.53 26.66
N ILE A 178 23.83 16.45 25.79
CA ILE A 178 22.59 15.70 26.04
C ILE A 178 22.25 14.90 24.75
N ASP A 179 22.08 13.59 24.91
CA ASP A 179 21.38 12.59 24.07
C ASP A 179 21.44 12.62 22.52
N GLU A 180 22.48 11.99 21.98
CA GLU A 180 22.53 11.52 20.58
C GLU A 180 21.66 10.27 20.36
N GLN A 181 20.32 10.39 20.24
CA GLN A 181 19.51 9.24 19.79
C GLN A 181 18.20 9.48 19.01
N GLU A 182 17.71 10.72 18.83
CA GLU A 182 16.44 10.97 18.09
C GLU A 182 16.62 11.59 16.67
N ALA A 183 17.83 11.97 16.28
CA ALA A 183 18.09 12.85 15.13
C ALA A 183 18.17 12.16 13.74
N ASN A 184 17.34 11.14 13.44
CA ASN A 184 17.43 10.40 12.16
C ASN A 184 16.08 9.93 11.55
N HIS A 185 15.01 10.73 11.66
CA HIS A 185 13.67 10.36 11.14
C HIS A 185 12.97 11.45 10.30
N GLN A 186 13.66 12.54 9.94
CA GLN A 186 13.07 13.66 9.19
C GLN A 186 13.80 13.92 7.88
N HIS A 187 13.51 13.13 6.83
CA HIS A 187 13.55 13.53 5.40
C HIS A 187 13.13 12.42 4.40
N SER A 188 12.65 11.27 4.86
CA SER A 188 12.29 10.13 3.99
C SER A 188 11.28 10.49 2.89
N ALA A 189 11.62 10.19 1.64
CA ALA A 189 10.65 10.07 0.55
C ALA A 189 9.62 8.97 0.87
N ILE A 190 8.42 9.08 0.32
CA ILE A 190 7.34 8.11 0.55
C ILE A 190 6.71 7.67 -0.78
N ALA A 191 6.14 6.46 -0.77
CA ALA A 191 5.35 5.93 -1.88
C ALA A 191 3.85 6.07 -1.61
N ALA A 192 3.08 6.20 -2.69
CA ALA A 192 1.62 6.18 -2.68
C ALA A 192 1.08 5.02 -3.53
N LEU A 193 0.21 4.21 -2.93
CA LEU A 193 -0.50 3.11 -3.56
C LEU A 193 -1.93 3.57 -3.90
N ILE A 194 -2.22 3.70 -5.19
CA ILE A 194 -3.52 4.13 -5.73
C ILE A 194 -4.18 2.91 -6.37
N ILE A 195 -5.43 2.59 -5.99
CA ILE A 195 -6.14 1.39 -6.48
C ILE A 195 -7.50 1.75 -7.07
N ASP A 196 -7.75 1.34 -8.31
CA ASP A 196 -9.10 1.09 -8.82
C ASP A 196 -9.59 -0.24 -8.25
N ALA A 197 -10.42 -0.16 -7.20
CA ALA A 197 -10.90 -1.35 -6.50
C ALA A 197 -12.13 -1.99 -7.17
N GLU A 198 -12.77 -1.32 -8.14
CA GLU A 198 -13.82 -1.94 -8.96
C GLU A 198 -13.21 -2.99 -9.90
N ASN A 199 -12.14 -2.61 -10.61
CA ASN A 199 -11.54 -3.46 -11.64
C ASN A 199 -10.29 -4.23 -11.20
N THR A 200 -9.58 -3.80 -10.14
CA THR A 200 -8.29 -4.41 -9.74
C THR A 200 -8.36 -5.09 -8.36
N GLN A 201 -8.08 -6.39 -8.31
CA GLN A 201 -8.19 -7.22 -7.10
C GLN A 201 -6.85 -7.38 -6.36
N ILE A 202 -6.38 -6.32 -5.71
CA ILE A 202 -5.14 -6.32 -4.91
C ILE A 202 -5.37 -6.97 -3.53
N THR A 203 -4.70 -8.09 -3.28
CA THR A 203 -4.74 -8.83 -2.00
C THR A 203 -3.65 -8.37 -1.03
N THR A 204 -3.73 -8.82 0.24
CA THR A 204 -2.72 -8.55 1.26
C THR A 204 -1.33 -9.07 0.88
N GLU A 205 -1.24 -10.22 0.21
CA GLU A 205 0.03 -10.76 -0.28
C GLU A 205 0.61 -9.90 -1.41
N THR A 206 -0.25 -9.34 -2.28
CA THR A 206 0.17 -8.36 -3.29
C THR A 206 0.66 -7.07 -2.64
N GLU A 207 -0.02 -6.54 -1.62
CA GLU A 207 0.47 -5.38 -0.86
C GLU A 207 1.82 -5.63 -0.20
N GLN A 208 2.01 -6.80 0.42
CA GLN A 208 3.28 -7.16 1.04
C GLN A 208 4.40 -7.26 -0.01
N PHE A 209 4.11 -7.81 -1.18
CA PHE A 209 5.04 -7.79 -2.31
C PHE A 209 5.36 -6.37 -2.78
N LEU A 210 4.35 -5.53 -3.01
CA LEU A 210 4.53 -4.14 -3.46
C LEU A 210 5.30 -3.30 -2.42
N THR A 211 5.10 -3.55 -1.13
CA THR A 211 5.85 -2.89 -0.04
C THR A 211 7.33 -3.28 -0.04
N ASN A 212 7.66 -4.51 -0.47
CA ASN A 212 9.05 -4.98 -0.61
C ASN A 212 9.68 -4.61 -1.97
N PHE A 213 8.86 -4.35 -3.00
CA PHE A 213 9.29 -3.92 -4.33
C PHE A 213 9.57 -2.40 -4.37
N SER A 214 8.75 -1.61 -3.68
CA SER A 214 8.82 -0.15 -3.69
C SER A 214 10.12 0.36 -3.06
N THR A 215 10.74 1.36 -3.68
CA THR A 215 11.99 1.96 -3.17
C THR A 215 11.74 2.86 -1.96
N SER A 216 10.55 3.46 -1.90
CA SER A 216 10.09 4.34 -0.84
C SER A 216 9.02 3.64 0.02
N PRO A 217 8.97 3.84 1.35
CA PRO A 217 7.91 3.24 2.17
C PRO A 217 6.52 3.70 1.73
N ILE A 218 5.62 2.74 1.47
CA ILE A 218 4.21 3.02 1.14
C ILE A 218 3.49 3.53 2.39
N GLN A 219 3.30 4.85 2.48
CA GLN A 219 2.61 5.52 3.60
C GLN A 219 1.24 6.08 3.23
N ILE A 220 0.92 6.11 1.93
CA ILE A 220 -0.36 6.59 1.41
C ILE A 220 -1.02 5.44 0.66
N LYS A 221 -2.19 5.02 1.13
CA LYS A 221 -3.03 3.99 0.50
C LYS A 221 -4.39 4.59 0.17
N ILE A 222 -4.79 4.57 -1.09
CA ILE A 222 -6.03 5.21 -1.55
C ILE A 222 -6.76 4.28 -2.51
N ALA A 223 -8.01 3.93 -2.19
CA ALA A 223 -8.84 3.06 -3.01
C ALA A 223 -10.04 3.84 -3.58
N PHE A 224 -10.33 3.63 -4.85
CA PHE A 224 -11.43 4.23 -5.59
C PHE A 224 -12.44 3.15 -5.97
N ALA A 225 -13.68 3.27 -5.51
CA ALA A 225 -14.80 2.46 -5.99
C ALA A 225 -16.17 3.04 -5.63
N ASN A 226 -17.20 2.58 -6.32
CA ASN A 226 -18.58 2.64 -5.86
C ASN A 226 -18.79 1.64 -4.71
N TRP A 227 -18.40 2.05 -3.51
CA TRP A 227 -18.51 1.24 -2.29
C TRP A 227 -19.92 0.69 -2.01
N GLN A 228 -20.98 1.32 -2.53
CA GLN A 228 -22.36 0.81 -2.41
C GLN A 228 -22.56 -0.53 -3.16
N ASN A 229 -21.81 -0.77 -4.23
CA ASN A 229 -21.88 -1.99 -5.04
C ASN A 229 -20.84 -3.05 -4.61
N MET A 230 -20.00 -2.76 -3.62
CA MET A 230 -18.77 -3.53 -3.33
C MET A 230 -18.92 -4.53 -2.15
N GLY A 231 -20.11 -4.63 -1.56
CA GLY A 231 -20.36 -5.49 -0.41
C GLY A 231 -19.44 -5.13 0.76
N SER A 232 -18.87 -6.12 1.43
CA SER A 232 -17.97 -5.94 2.57
C SER A 232 -16.52 -5.57 2.21
N LYS A 233 -16.19 -5.35 0.92
CA LYS A 233 -14.83 -4.95 0.51
C LYS A 233 -14.42 -3.58 1.08
N ASP A 234 -15.39 -2.68 1.30
CA ASP A 234 -15.13 -1.37 1.90
C ASP A 234 -14.47 -1.50 3.28
N SER A 235 -15.01 -2.43 4.08
CA SER A 235 -14.58 -2.73 5.43
C SER A 235 -13.20 -3.37 5.43
N ASP A 236 -12.92 -4.29 4.50
CA ASP A 236 -11.60 -4.90 4.32
C ASP A 236 -10.52 -3.87 3.94
N PHE A 237 -10.75 -3.04 2.91
CA PHE A 237 -9.81 -1.96 2.56
C PHE A 237 -9.65 -0.94 3.69
N HIS A 238 -10.70 -0.62 4.47
CA HIS A 238 -10.58 0.23 5.65
C HIS A 238 -9.71 -0.39 6.75
N HIS A 239 -9.82 -1.71 7.00
CA HIS A 239 -8.92 -2.41 7.95
C HIS A 239 -7.48 -2.49 7.44
N ARG A 240 -7.24 -2.47 6.12
CA ARG A 240 -5.91 -2.35 5.49
C ARG A 240 -5.36 -0.91 5.43
N GLU A 241 -6.00 0.03 6.13
CA GLU A 241 -5.65 1.46 6.27
C GLU A 241 -5.77 2.31 4.98
N TYR A 242 -6.72 2.00 4.09
CA TYR A 242 -6.97 2.82 2.89
C TYR A 242 -7.87 4.03 3.15
N ASP A 243 -7.51 5.20 2.61
CA ASP A 243 -8.45 6.29 2.36
C ASP A 243 -9.42 5.86 1.24
N LEU A 244 -10.69 5.64 1.59
CA LEU A 244 -11.72 5.21 0.65
C LEU A 244 -12.37 6.40 -0.07
N ILE A 245 -12.16 6.51 -1.37
CA ILE A 245 -12.80 7.52 -2.23
C ILE A 245 -13.99 6.91 -2.95
N HIS A 246 -15.19 7.38 -2.64
CA HIS A 246 -16.42 6.92 -3.28
C HIS A 246 -16.56 7.44 -4.72
N VAL A 247 -16.80 6.53 -5.65
CA VAL A 247 -17.09 6.78 -7.07
C VAL A 247 -18.59 6.61 -7.32
N PRO A 248 -19.30 7.58 -7.96
CA PRO A 248 -20.69 7.38 -8.37
C PRO A 248 -20.79 6.35 -9.50
N CYS A 249 -21.86 5.55 -9.51
CA CYS A 249 -22.14 4.60 -10.59
C CYS A 249 -22.15 5.28 -11.98
N GLY A 250 -21.41 4.72 -12.92
CA GLY A 250 -21.36 5.20 -14.31
C GLY A 250 -20.04 4.82 -14.99
N LYS A 251 -20.06 4.65 -16.31
CA LYS A 251 -18.89 4.28 -17.09
C LYS A 251 -17.80 5.36 -17.01
N ASP A 252 -16.54 4.92 -16.89
CA ASP A 252 -15.31 5.73 -16.77
C ASP A 252 -15.27 6.69 -15.56
N ASN A 253 -16.17 6.56 -14.58
CA ASN A 253 -16.23 7.46 -13.42
C ASN A 253 -15.09 7.23 -12.43
N ALA A 254 -14.63 5.98 -12.28
CA ALA A 254 -13.49 5.63 -11.42
C ALA A 254 -12.22 6.26 -11.99
N ASP A 255 -11.97 6.03 -13.28
CA ASP A 255 -10.83 6.53 -14.06
C ASP A 255 -10.73 8.04 -13.99
N ARG A 256 -11.83 8.75 -14.24
CA ARG A 256 -11.89 10.22 -14.16
C ARG A 256 -11.54 10.73 -12.75
N LYS A 257 -11.95 10.03 -11.69
CA LYS A 257 -11.58 10.41 -10.31
C LYS A 257 -10.13 10.07 -9.98
N ILE A 258 -9.62 8.92 -10.44
CA ILE A 258 -8.22 8.51 -10.27
C ILE A 258 -7.29 9.50 -10.98
N ILE A 259 -7.62 9.91 -12.21
CA ILE A 259 -6.86 10.91 -12.98
C ILE A 259 -6.92 12.29 -12.30
N ALA A 260 -8.12 12.77 -11.93
CA ALA A 260 -8.29 14.10 -11.32
C ALA A 260 -7.61 14.20 -9.94
N PHE A 261 -7.66 13.14 -9.13
CA PHE A 261 -6.97 13.10 -7.84
C PHE A 261 -5.46 12.87 -8.02
N GLY A 262 -5.08 11.82 -8.75
CA GLY A 262 -3.69 11.41 -8.95
C GLY A 262 -2.83 12.52 -9.56
N SER A 263 -3.35 13.25 -10.56
CA SER A 263 -2.64 14.40 -11.17
C SER A 263 -2.44 15.60 -10.22
N THR A 264 -2.88 15.51 -8.96
CA THR A 264 -2.61 16.47 -7.88
C THR A 264 -2.05 15.84 -6.61
N ILE A 265 -1.63 14.56 -6.64
CA ILE A 265 -1.11 13.84 -5.46
C ILE A 265 0.17 14.48 -4.88
N ASP A 266 1.00 15.04 -5.76
CA ASP A 266 2.16 15.89 -5.45
C ASP A 266 1.82 17.11 -4.59
N LYS A 267 0.62 17.68 -4.76
CA LYS A 267 0.16 18.87 -4.04
C LYS A 267 -0.44 18.53 -2.68
N TYR A 268 -1.06 17.36 -2.55
CA TYR A 268 -1.59 16.87 -1.27
C TYR A 268 -0.53 16.20 -0.41
N PHE A 269 0.52 15.64 -1.02
CA PHE A 269 1.57 14.90 -0.33
C PHE A 269 2.96 15.21 -0.95
N PRO A 270 3.57 16.37 -0.68
CA PRO A 270 4.83 16.81 -1.32
C PRO A 270 6.03 15.87 -1.14
N LYS A 271 5.99 15.00 -0.10
CA LYS A 271 7.00 13.96 0.17
C LYS A 271 6.89 12.73 -0.74
N VAL A 272 5.79 12.58 -1.49
CA VAL A 272 5.67 11.51 -2.48
C VAL A 272 6.75 11.67 -3.55
N LYS A 273 7.45 10.58 -3.85
CA LYS A 273 8.39 10.46 -4.97
C LYS A 273 8.10 9.26 -5.86
N GLU A 274 7.20 8.38 -5.41
CA GLU A 274 6.91 7.10 -6.05
C GLU A 274 5.41 6.81 -5.98
N VAL A 275 4.80 6.40 -7.10
CA VAL A 275 3.37 6.11 -7.19
C VAL A 275 3.17 4.74 -7.82
N LEU A 276 2.51 3.84 -7.09
CA LEU A 276 2.11 2.52 -7.56
C LEU A 276 0.62 2.59 -7.93
N LEU A 277 0.32 2.56 -9.22
CA LEU A 277 -1.02 2.75 -9.78
C LEU A 277 -1.62 1.40 -10.17
N CYS A 278 -2.45 0.85 -9.29
CA CYS A 278 -3.23 -0.36 -9.52
C CYS A 278 -4.54 -0.03 -10.27
N ALA A 279 -4.41 0.37 -11.54
CA ALA A 279 -5.53 0.63 -12.44
C ALA A 279 -5.11 0.24 -13.88
N SER A 280 -5.93 -0.58 -14.55
CA SER A 280 -5.47 -1.39 -15.70
C SER A 280 -5.91 -0.89 -17.08
N ASP A 281 -6.62 0.24 -17.18
CA ASP A 281 -7.07 0.77 -18.48
C ASP A 281 -6.04 1.73 -19.12
N ASN A 282 -5.98 1.72 -20.45
CA ASN A 282 -5.09 2.56 -21.28
C ASN A 282 -5.26 4.06 -21.03
N VAL A 283 -6.41 4.49 -20.51
CA VAL A 283 -6.67 5.89 -20.12
C VAL A 283 -5.71 6.33 -19.00
N MET A 284 -5.23 5.42 -18.14
CA MET A 284 -4.25 5.68 -17.08
C MET A 284 -2.87 6.12 -17.58
N ASN A 285 -2.53 5.84 -18.84
CA ASN A 285 -1.26 6.31 -19.43
C ASN A 285 -1.14 7.84 -19.36
N SER A 286 -2.26 8.56 -19.52
CA SER A 286 -2.31 10.03 -19.39
C SER A 286 -1.94 10.53 -17.98
N LEU A 287 -2.37 9.82 -16.95
CA LEU A 287 -2.00 10.10 -15.55
C LEU A 287 -0.53 9.76 -15.31
N CYS A 288 -0.04 8.65 -15.83
CA CYS A 288 1.36 8.23 -15.65
C CYS A 288 2.31 9.27 -16.24
N SER A 289 2.13 9.67 -17.50
CA SER A 289 2.96 10.73 -18.11
C SER A 289 2.86 12.05 -17.34
N CYS A 290 1.67 12.42 -16.83
CA CYS A 290 1.50 13.62 -16.00
C CYS A 290 2.31 13.57 -14.69
N LEU A 291 2.30 12.42 -14.00
CA LEU A 291 3.09 12.20 -12.77
C LEU A 291 4.61 12.20 -13.06
N GLN A 292 5.04 11.57 -14.16
CA GLN A 292 6.43 11.52 -14.57
C GLN A 292 6.99 12.89 -14.97
N HIS A 293 6.20 13.73 -15.66
CA HIS A 293 6.56 15.12 -15.95
C HIS A 293 6.73 15.98 -14.70
N LYS A 294 6.23 15.53 -13.53
CA LYS A 294 6.47 16.15 -12.22
C LYS A 294 7.66 15.55 -11.46
N GLY A 295 8.43 14.66 -12.09
CA GLY A 295 9.60 14.02 -11.48
C GLY A 295 9.26 12.88 -10.50
N LEU A 296 8.06 12.31 -10.59
CA LEU A 296 7.69 11.13 -9.79
C LEU A 296 8.04 9.84 -10.54
N THR A 297 8.56 8.85 -9.82
CA THR A 297 8.62 7.46 -10.29
C THR A 297 7.20 6.89 -10.30
N VAL A 298 6.82 6.19 -11.38
CA VAL A 298 5.46 5.63 -11.53
C VAL A 298 5.55 4.19 -11.98
N TYR A 299 4.92 3.31 -11.20
CA TYR A 299 4.74 1.90 -11.50
C TYR A 299 3.26 1.64 -11.80
N GLN A 300 2.92 1.29 -13.03
CA GLN A 300 1.60 0.72 -13.32
C GLN A 300 1.59 -0.72 -12.82
N VAL A 301 0.58 -1.09 -12.05
CA VAL A 301 0.46 -2.41 -11.44
C VAL A 301 -0.85 -3.04 -11.91
N SER A 302 -0.76 -4.21 -12.52
CA SER A 302 -1.93 -4.99 -12.94
C SER A 302 -1.82 -6.40 -12.37
N GLN A 303 -2.95 -6.95 -11.91
CA GLN A 303 -3.01 -8.31 -11.35
C GLN A 303 -4.10 -9.12 -12.04
N HIS A 304 -3.72 -10.26 -12.60
CA HIS A 304 -4.63 -11.24 -13.18
C HIS A 304 -4.43 -12.60 -12.50
N ALA A 305 -5.38 -12.98 -11.63
CA ALA A 305 -5.25 -14.10 -10.70
C ALA A 305 -3.95 -14.02 -9.87
N SER A 306 -3.05 -14.99 -9.99
CA SER A 306 -1.75 -15.01 -9.30
C SER A 306 -0.67 -14.13 -9.95
N ASN A 307 -0.89 -13.70 -11.19
CA ASN A 307 0.15 -13.03 -11.97
C ASN A 307 0.07 -11.53 -11.73
N LEU A 308 1.14 -10.96 -11.20
CA LEU A 308 1.31 -9.53 -10.99
C LEU A 308 2.28 -9.00 -12.03
N THR A 309 1.87 -8.02 -12.81
CA THR A 309 2.67 -7.37 -13.83
C THR A 309 2.85 -5.91 -13.44
N ILE A 310 4.10 -5.52 -13.20
CA ILE A 310 4.50 -4.15 -12.87
C ILE A 310 5.27 -3.56 -14.05
N LEU A 311 4.77 -2.45 -14.60
CA LEU A 311 5.41 -1.69 -15.66
C LEU A 311 6.04 -0.42 -15.06
N ASP A 312 7.36 -0.29 -15.15
CA ASP A 312 8.05 0.97 -14.87
C ASP A 312 7.71 1.97 -15.98
N GLY A 313 7.00 3.05 -15.67
CA GLY A 313 6.57 4.01 -16.69
C GLY A 313 7.73 4.77 -17.34
N LYS A 314 8.91 4.84 -16.71
CA LYS A 314 10.07 5.60 -17.18
C LYS A 314 10.92 4.80 -18.16
N THR A 315 11.12 3.51 -17.92
CA THR A 315 11.87 2.63 -18.84
C THR A 315 10.97 1.82 -19.78
N ASN A 316 9.71 1.61 -19.41
CA ASN A 316 8.78 0.62 -19.97
C ASN A 316 9.20 -0.85 -19.72
N ASP A 317 10.10 -1.10 -18.77
CA ASP A 317 10.42 -2.46 -18.34
C ASP A 317 9.23 -3.11 -17.63
N THR A 318 8.95 -4.37 -17.97
CA THR A 318 7.79 -5.11 -17.49
C THR A 318 8.21 -6.26 -16.58
N HIS A 319 8.08 -6.05 -15.27
CA HIS A 319 8.41 -7.02 -14.23
C HIS A 319 7.21 -7.94 -13.96
N ASN A 320 7.37 -9.23 -14.26
CA ASN A 320 6.32 -10.24 -14.09
C ASN A 320 6.61 -11.14 -12.89
N HIS A 321 5.70 -11.13 -11.92
CA HIS A 321 5.79 -11.86 -10.66
C HIS A 321 4.58 -12.78 -10.46
N ILE A 322 4.74 -13.81 -9.63
CA ILE A 322 3.67 -14.73 -9.26
C ILE A 322 3.48 -14.63 -7.75
N ILE A 323 2.38 -13.99 -7.35
CA ILE A 323 1.98 -13.85 -5.95
C ILE A 323 1.41 -15.18 -5.49
N LEU A 324 1.96 -15.69 -4.38
CA LEU A 324 1.56 -16.94 -3.76
C LEU A 324 0.79 -16.63 -2.46
N PRO A 325 -0.32 -17.34 -2.18
CA PRO A 325 -1.10 -17.14 -0.97
C PRO A 325 -0.32 -17.60 0.27
N SER A 326 -0.68 -17.07 1.45
CA SER A 326 -0.17 -17.61 2.72
C SER A 326 -0.55 -19.09 2.90
N ILE A 327 0.15 -19.82 3.79
CA ILE A 327 -0.19 -21.23 4.10
C ILE A 327 -1.61 -21.34 4.67
N GLU A 328 -2.06 -20.37 5.48
CA GLU A 328 -3.43 -20.32 6.00
C GLU A 328 -4.45 -20.14 4.86
N LYS A 329 -4.18 -19.21 3.93
CA LYS A 329 -5.08 -18.97 2.79
C LYS A 329 -5.09 -20.14 1.80
N LEU A 330 -3.95 -20.81 1.61
CA LEU A 330 -3.81 -22.06 0.87
C LEU A 330 -4.68 -23.17 1.49
N LEU A 331 -4.66 -23.34 2.82
CA LEU A 331 -5.47 -24.34 3.51
C LEU A 331 -6.97 -24.06 3.33
N CYS A 332 -7.40 -22.80 3.44
CA CYS A 332 -8.78 -22.40 3.13
C CYS A 332 -9.18 -22.74 1.68
N GLN A 333 -8.32 -22.44 0.70
CA GLN A 333 -8.56 -22.78 -0.71
C GLN A 333 -8.62 -24.29 -0.98
N ILE A 334 -7.83 -25.09 -0.25
CA ILE A 334 -7.90 -26.55 -0.33
C ILE A 334 -9.20 -27.05 0.32
N LYS A 335 -9.62 -26.45 1.44
CA LYS A 335 -10.88 -26.75 2.11
C LYS A 335 -12.09 -26.47 1.20
N GLU A 336 -12.14 -25.31 0.56
CA GLU A 336 -13.14 -24.95 -0.47
C GLU A 336 -13.26 -26.06 -1.54
N ILE A 337 -12.12 -26.50 -2.10
CA ILE A 337 -12.09 -27.57 -3.13
C ILE A 337 -12.58 -28.92 -2.59
N ILE A 338 -12.28 -29.26 -1.33
CA ILE A 338 -12.78 -30.51 -0.73
C ILE A 338 -14.30 -30.41 -0.49
N GLU A 339 -14.80 -29.29 0.01
CA GLU A 339 -16.23 -29.09 0.29
C GLU A 339 -17.08 -29.10 -0.99
N GLU A 340 -16.62 -28.44 -2.06
CA GLU A 340 -17.18 -28.54 -3.42
C GLU A 340 -17.25 -30.02 -3.86
N GLN A 341 -16.13 -30.73 -3.80
CA GLN A 341 -16.04 -32.08 -4.35
C GLN A 341 -16.75 -33.17 -3.53
N ILE A 342 -16.86 -33.03 -2.20
CA ILE A 342 -17.69 -33.92 -1.36
C ILE A 342 -19.17 -33.72 -1.72
N THR A 343 -19.60 -32.49 -1.96
CA THR A 343 -20.97 -32.15 -2.36
C THR A 343 -21.30 -32.74 -3.73
N ASP A 344 -20.41 -32.58 -4.72
CA ASP A 344 -20.59 -33.11 -6.08
C ASP A 344 -20.55 -34.65 -6.15
N SER A 345 -19.65 -35.29 -5.38
CA SER A 345 -19.25 -36.69 -5.62
C SER A 345 -19.88 -37.70 -4.67
N SER A 346 -20.54 -37.27 -3.58
CA SER A 346 -20.99 -38.08 -2.42
C SER A 346 -19.89 -38.83 -1.63
N ASN A 347 -18.76 -39.15 -2.25
CA ASN A 347 -17.59 -39.73 -1.62
C ASN A 347 -16.84 -38.67 -0.79
N GLN A 348 -16.68 -38.94 0.51
CA GLN A 348 -15.98 -38.06 1.45
C GLN A 348 -14.46 -38.07 1.29
N TRP A 349 -13.86 -39.13 0.72
CA TRP A 349 -12.40 -39.31 0.64
C TRP A 349 -11.84 -38.96 -0.73
N ILE A 350 -11.01 -37.91 -0.79
CA ILE A 350 -10.46 -37.37 -2.04
C ILE A 350 -8.96 -37.64 -2.13
N LYS A 351 -8.50 -38.20 -3.25
CA LYS A 351 -7.06 -38.37 -3.53
C LYS A 351 -6.35 -37.02 -3.56
N LEU A 352 -5.23 -36.86 -2.85
CA LEU A 352 -4.45 -35.61 -2.86
C LEU A 352 -4.01 -35.22 -4.29
N SER A 353 -3.75 -36.19 -5.17
CA SER A 353 -3.46 -35.94 -6.59
C SER A 353 -4.62 -35.24 -7.33
N LYS A 354 -5.88 -35.57 -7.01
CA LYS A 354 -7.07 -34.88 -7.54
C LYS A 354 -7.18 -33.46 -6.99
N ILE A 355 -6.93 -33.25 -5.69
CA ILE A 355 -6.90 -31.92 -5.06
C ILE A 355 -5.83 -31.04 -5.71
N CYS A 356 -4.59 -31.53 -5.84
CA CYS A 356 -3.49 -30.82 -6.50
C CYS A 356 -3.79 -30.45 -7.95
N LYS A 357 -4.53 -31.31 -8.68
CA LYS A 357 -4.99 -31.02 -10.04
C LYS A 357 -6.03 -29.89 -10.04
N LEU A 358 -7.13 -30.05 -9.31
CA LEU A 358 -8.22 -29.08 -9.24
C LEU A 358 -7.74 -27.71 -8.76
N PHE A 359 -6.83 -27.67 -7.78
CA PHE A 359 -6.22 -26.43 -7.30
C PHE A 359 -5.42 -25.73 -8.41
N LYS A 360 -4.62 -26.48 -9.18
CA LYS A 360 -3.86 -25.91 -10.30
C LYS A 360 -4.78 -25.39 -11.42
N GLU A 361 -5.90 -26.05 -11.65
CA GLU A 361 -6.92 -25.63 -12.62
C GLU A 361 -7.71 -24.40 -12.14
N LYS A 362 -8.00 -24.28 -10.84
CA LYS A 362 -8.75 -23.17 -10.22
C LYS A 362 -7.91 -21.89 -10.02
N TYR A 363 -6.62 -22.03 -9.67
CA TYR A 363 -5.76 -20.89 -9.30
C TYR A 363 -4.54 -20.68 -10.21
N SER A 364 -4.37 -21.42 -11.30
CA SER A 364 -3.25 -21.35 -12.27
C SER A 364 -1.84 -21.75 -11.76
N PHE A 365 -1.63 -21.93 -10.46
CA PHE A 365 -0.37 -22.44 -9.87
C PHE A 365 -0.60 -23.72 -9.04
N GLY A 366 0.42 -24.56 -8.93
CA GLY A 366 0.31 -25.82 -8.16
C GLY A 366 0.65 -25.65 -6.69
N ILE A 367 -0.05 -26.36 -5.81
CA ILE A 367 0.16 -26.37 -4.34
C ILE A 367 1.64 -26.52 -3.96
N ASN A 368 2.36 -27.45 -4.62
CA ASN A 368 3.81 -27.65 -4.46
C ASN A 368 4.62 -26.34 -4.45
N LYS A 369 4.28 -25.37 -5.32
CA LYS A 369 5.01 -24.10 -5.45
C LYS A 369 4.86 -23.22 -4.21
N VAL A 370 3.67 -23.17 -3.62
CA VAL A 370 3.39 -22.45 -2.37
C VAL A 370 4.15 -23.11 -1.21
N VAL A 371 4.07 -24.44 -1.11
CA VAL A 371 4.74 -25.19 -0.05
C VAL A 371 6.27 -25.05 -0.14
N SER A 372 6.86 -25.15 -1.34
CA SER A 372 8.31 -24.95 -1.51
C SER A 372 8.78 -23.52 -1.22
N HIS A 373 7.89 -22.52 -1.33
CA HIS A 373 8.19 -21.12 -1.08
C HIS A 373 8.14 -20.78 0.42
N HIS A 374 7.06 -21.14 1.10
CA HIS A 374 6.84 -20.80 2.51
C HIS A 374 7.40 -21.84 3.49
N LEU A 375 7.60 -23.09 3.05
CA LEU A 375 8.07 -24.21 3.87
C LEU A 375 9.17 -25.02 3.15
N PRO A 376 10.36 -24.45 2.88
CA PRO A 376 11.44 -25.14 2.16
C PRO A 376 11.74 -26.54 2.73
N GLY A 377 11.98 -27.51 1.84
CA GLY A 377 12.21 -28.91 2.20
C GLY A 377 10.95 -29.71 2.59
N ASN A 378 9.80 -29.08 2.79
CA ASN A 378 8.54 -29.78 3.06
C ASN A 378 7.84 -30.23 1.77
N ASN A 379 7.04 -31.29 1.89
CA ASN A 379 6.14 -31.76 0.84
C ASN A 379 4.68 -31.41 1.20
N VAL A 380 3.75 -31.61 0.27
CA VAL A 380 2.33 -31.26 0.44
C VAL A 380 1.61 -32.11 1.50
N LYS A 381 2.08 -33.31 1.86
CA LYS A 381 1.52 -34.07 3.01
C LYS A 381 1.75 -33.31 4.32
N ASN A 382 2.91 -32.65 4.46
CA ASN A 382 3.33 -32.02 5.71
C ASN A 382 2.42 -30.84 6.13
N ILE A 383 1.79 -30.11 5.18
CA ILE A 383 0.95 -28.95 5.52
C ILE A 383 -0.33 -29.34 6.28
N PHE A 384 -0.78 -30.60 6.15
CA PHE A 384 -1.97 -31.12 6.83
C PHE A 384 -1.66 -31.73 8.19
N VAL A 385 -0.40 -32.10 8.48
CA VAL A 385 -0.03 -32.87 9.69
C VAL A 385 -0.36 -32.13 10.99
N ASN A 386 -0.31 -30.80 10.96
CA ASN A 386 -0.60 -29.94 12.12
C ASN A 386 -1.99 -29.28 12.06
N GLN A 387 -2.87 -29.71 11.17
CA GLN A 387 -4.16 -29.06 10.91
C GLN A 387 -5.33 -29.97 11.32
N PRO A 388 -5.98 -29.74 12.48
CA PRO A 388 -6.93 -30.69 13.08
C PRO A 388 -8.22 -30.88 12.26
N GLU A 389 -8.52 -29.97 11.33
CA GLU A 389 -9.66 -30.08 10.43
C GLU A 389 -9.40 -30.97 9.20
N PHE A 390 -8.16 -31.40 8.93
CA PHE A 390 -7.84 -32.30 7.81
C PHE A 390 -7.49 -33.70 8.32
N VAL A 391 -8.18 -34.72 7.79
CA VAL A 391 -7.87 -36.13 8.09
C VAL A 391 -7.14 -36.73 6.90
N LEU A 392 -5.93 -37.23 7.16
CA LEU A 392 -5.13 -37.98 6.20
C LEU A 392 -5.36 -39.48 6.34
N HIS A 393 -5.63 -40.16 5.22
CA HIS A 393 -5.66 -41.62 5.16
C HIS A 393 -4.72 -42.13 4.05
N GLN A 394 -3.92 -43.14 4.36
CA GLN A 394 -3.06 -43.82 3.40
C GLN A 394 -3.17 -45.33 3.64
N ILE A 395 -3.57 -46.05 2.60
CA ILE A 395 -3.68 -47.52 2.63
C ILE A 395 -2.25 -48.09 2.64
N PRO A 396 -1.84 -48.97 3.57
CA PRO A 396 -0.45 -49.43 3.67
C PRO A 396 0.11 -50.06 2.39
N GLU A 397 -0.76 -50.65 1.58
CA GLU A 397 -0.44 -51.34 0.32
C GLU A 397 -0.38 -50.39 -0.90
N HIS A 398 -0.74 -49.10 -0.75
CA HIS A 398 -0.80 -48.14 -1.85
C HIS A 398 -0.10 -46.80 -1.52
N PRO A 399 0.64 -46.19 -2.48
CA PRO A 399 1.28 -44.90 -2.27
C PRO A 399 0.30 -43.71 -2.31
N GLU A 400 -0.99 -43.94 -2.59
CA GLU A 400 -1.98 -42.88 -2.70
C GLU A 400 -2.42 -42.37 -1.32
N LEU A 401 -2.26 -41.06 -1.12
CA LEU A 401 -2.76 -40.34 0.04
C LEU A 401 -4.15 -39.77 -0.26
N TYR A 402 -5.08 -40.04 0.64
CA TYR A 402 -6.44 -39.52 0.65
C TYR A 402 -6.58 -38.46 1.75
N VAL A 403 -7.40 -37.45 1.49
CA VAL A 403 -7.70 -36.35 2.39
C VAL A 403 -9.22 -36.22 2.50
N THR A 404 -9.70 -35.93 3.70
CA THR A 404 -11.07 -35.45 3.95
C THR A 404 -11.06 -34.39 5.05
N LEU A 405 -12.20 -33.76 5.31
CA LEU A 405 -12.37 -32.77 6.37
C LEU A 405 -13.05 -33.39 7.59
N PHE A 406 -12.52 -33.11 8.78
CA PHE A 406 -13.12 -33.54 10.04
C PHE A 406 -14.38 -32.72 10.36
N LYS A 407 -15.53 -33.20 9.92
CA LYS A 407 -16.84 -32.66 10.33
C LYS A 407 -17.25 -33.32 11.63
N MET A 408 -17.33 -32.55 12.72
CA MET A 408 -18.06 -33.01 13.91
C MET A 408 -19.54 -33.22 13.55
N PRO A 409 -20.23 -34.21 14.12
CA PRO A 409 -21.66 -34.35 13.96
C PRO A 409 -22.37 -33.12 14.53
N THR A 410 -22.89 -32.26 13.64
CA THR A 410 -23.87 -31.25 14.01
C THR A 410 -25.14 -31.99 14.44
N VAL A 411 -25.46 -31.93 15.73
CA VAL A 411 -26.72 -32.45 16.25
C VAL A 411 -27.84 -31.61 15.63
N GLN A 412 -28.53 -32.18 14.65
CA GLN A 412 -29.74 -31.61 14.07
C GLN A 412 -30.93 -32.49 14.44
N ASP A 413 -31.84 -31.89 15.20
CA ASP A 413 -33.28 -32.04 15.07
C ASP A 413 -33.80 -33.49 15.16
N THR A 414 -33.63 -34.08 16.35
CA THR A 414 -34.55 -35.11 16.86
C THR A 414 -35.66 -34.46 17.69
N ASP A 415 -36.39 -33.53 17.06
CA ASP A 415 -37.65 -33.00 17.59
C ASP A 415 -38.82 -33.92 17.19
N ASP A 416 -39.78 -34.07 18.10
CA ASP A 416 -40.77 -35.15 18.07
C ASP A 416 -41.77 -35.06 16.91
N ASN A 417 -42.05 -36.21 16.29
CA ASN A 417 -43.33 -36.48 15.65
C ASN A 417 -43.74 -37.96 15.77
N SER A 418 -43.66 -38.47 17.00
CA SER A 418 -44.12 -39.81 17.40
C SER A 418 -45.65 -39.88 17.62
N SER A 419 -46.45 -39.21 16.77
CA SER A 419 -47.91 -39.18 16.88
C SER A 419 -48.57 -40.48 16.40
N LEU A 420 -48.80 -41.42 17.33
CA LEU A 420 -49.63 -42.60 17.08
C LEU A 420 -51.09 -42.21 16.79
N GLY A 421 -51.43 -42.14 15.51
CA GLY A 421 -52.82 -42.07 15.04
C GLY A 421 -53.53 -43.42 15.21
N ILE A 422 -54.07 -43.69 16.40
CA ILE A 422 -55.08 -44.74 16.59
C ILE A 422 -56.42 -44.19 16.11
N SER A 423 -56.97 -44.79 15.06
CA SER A 423 -58.34 -44.53 14.59
C SER A 423 -59.07 -45.87 14.42
N GLU A 424 -60.24 -45.99 15.05
CA GLU A 424 -61.11 -47.16 14.95
C GLU A 424 -61.97 -47.11 13.68
N GLN A 425 -61.95 -48.18 12.88
CA GLN A 425 -63.11 -48.72 12.15
C GLN A 425 -62.80 -50.10 11.52
#